data_AF-A0AAW0T7R7-F1
#
_entry.id   AF-A0AAW0T7R7-F1
#
_cell.length_a   1.000
_cell.length_b   1.000
_cell.length_c   1.000
_cell.angle_alpha   90.00
_cell.angle_beta   90.00
_cell.angle_gamma   90.00
#
_symmetry.space_group_name_H-M   'P 1'
#
loop_
_entity.id
_entity.type
_entity.pdbx_description
1 polymer ?
#
loop_
_entity_poly.entity_id
_entity_poly.type
_entity_poly.pdbx_seq_one_letter_code
_entity_poly.pdbx_strand_id
1 'polypeptide(L)'
;MLFARQSTLTRWTFRLQLQNDQWSDIFIGMHGAGLTHLLFLPDWAVIFELYNCGDANCYQDLARLRGLKYLTWRDLSKLTPEDEGHHPDGGAHKKFTNYKFNVDEFLALVSEGAAHVMSHESWRNLHPPITLSPPPRDRQEL
;
A
#
# COMPACT_ATOMS: atom_id res chain seq x y z
N MET A 1 19.59 -4.14 -1.28
CA MET A 1 19.40 -2.74 -1.75
C MET A 1 18.12 -2.73 -2.58
N LEU A 2 16.98 -2.40 -1.96
CA LEU A 2 15.70 -2.38 -2.63
C LEU A 2 15.62 -1.08 -3.44
N PHE A 3 15.85 -1.13 -4.74
CA PHE A 3 15.50 -0.01 -5.62
C PHE A 3 13.97 -0.02 -5.77
N ALA A 4 13.26 0.70 -4.89
CA ALA A 4 11.97 1.22 -5.27
C ALA A 4 12.22 2.23 -6.39
N ARG A 5 11.92 1.85 -7.65
CA ARG A 5 11.89 2.81 -8.76
C ARG A 5 10.83 3.85 -8.43
N GLN A 6 11.24 4.96 -7.85
CA GLN A 6 10.42 6.15 -7.70
C GLN A 6 10.37 6.87 -9.05
N SER A 7 9.75 6.23 -10.06
CA SER A 7 9.74 6.76 -11.43
C SER A 7 8.69 6.11 -12.33
N THR A 8 7.39 6.18 -12.00
CA THR A 8 6.33 5.97 -13.03
C THR A 8 4.93 6.55 -12.75
N LEU A 9 4.59 7.05 -11.56
CA LEU A 9 3.24 7.61 -11.37
C LEU A 9 3.02 8.95 -12.10
N THR A 10 4.07 9.76 -12.30
CA THR A 10 3.97 11.07 -12.98
C THR A 10 3.72 11.01 -14.49
N ARG A 11 3.79 9.81 -15.10
CA ARG A 11 3.49 9.61 -16.54
C ARG A 11 2.13 8.98 -16.80
N TRP A 12 1.39 8.58 -15.76
CA TRP A 12 0.10 7.93 -15.94
C TRP A 12 -1.02 8.95 -15.95
N THR A 13 -1.97 8.80 -16.86
CA THR A 13 -3.18 9.61 -16.83
C THR A 13 -3.95 9.33 -15.54
N PHE A 14 -4.69 10.31 -15.03
CA PHE A 14 -5.51 10.12 -13.83
C PHE A 14 -6.45 8.92 -13.96
N ARG A 15 -7.02 8.71 -15.16
CA ARG A 15 -7.83 7.52 -15.45
C ARG A 15 -7.07 6.21 -15.24
N LEU A 16 -5.82 6.13 -15.70
CA LEU A 16 -5.01 4.93 -15.53
C LEU A 16 -4.62 4.71 -14.06
N GLN A 17 -4.36 5.79 -13.32
CA GLN A 17 -4.14 5.72 -11.88
C GLN A 17 -5.36 5.11 -11.19
N LEU A 18 -6.57 5.65 -11.42
CA LEU A 18 -7.81 5.12 -10.86
C LEU A 18 -8.08 3.65 -11.23
N GLN A 19 -7.84 3.29 -12.50
CA GLN A 19 -7.99 1.91 -12.95
C GLN A 19 -7.10 0.96 -12.17
N ASN A 20 -5.86 1.36 -11.86
CA ASN A 20 -4.96 0.54 -11.06
C ASN A 20 -5.31 0.54 -9.57
N ASP A 21 -5.76 1.67 -9.03
CA ASP A 21 -6.14 1.79 -7.61
C ASP A 21 -7.28 0.82 -7.27
N GLN A 22 -8.26 0.66 -8.16
CA GLN A 22 -9.39 -0.25 -7.98
C GLN A 22 -9.01 -1.74 -7.87
N TRP A 23 -7.78 -2.10 -8.27
CA TRP A 23 -7.23 -3.45 -8.18
C TRP A 23 -6.04 -3.55 -7.22
N SER A 24 -5.78 -2.50 -6.45
CA SER A 24 -4.64 -2.45 -5.53
C SER A 24 -5.03 -2.96 -4.15
N ASP A 25 -4.48 -4.11 -3.76
CA ASP A 25 -4.74 -4.75 -2.46
C ASP A 25 -4.04 -4.01 -1.29
N ILE A 26 -2.80 -3.57 -1.52
CA ILE A 26 -2.01 -2.82 -0.54
C ILE A 26 -1.49 -1.56 -1.21
N PHE A 27 -1.90 -0.40 -0.71
CA PHE A 27 -1.48 0.90 -1.20
C PHE A 27 -0.51 1.54 -0.21
N ILE A 28 0.75 1.68 -0.63
CA ILE A 28 1.84 2.20 0.20
C ILE A 28 2.19 3.61 -0.28
N GLY A 29 2.12 4.58 0.63
CA GLY A 29 2.35 5.98 0.28
C GLY A 29 2.88 6.80 1.45
N MET A 30 3.26 8.04 1.16
CA MET A 30 3.65 9.03 2.17
C MET A 30 2.62 10.17 2.22
N HIS A 31 2.53 10.85 3.35
CA HIS A 31 1.57 11.92 3.58
C HIS A 31 1.57 12.97 2.45
N GLY A 32 0.41 13.21 1.85
CA GLY A 32 0.23 14.19 0.78
C GLY A 32 0.82 13.79 -0.59
N ALA A 33 1.27 12.55 -0.77
CA ALA A 33 1.77 12.01 -2.05
C ALA A 33 0.74 11.10 -2.73
N GLY A 34 -0.52 11.56 -2.82
CA GLY A 34 -1.59 10.82 -3.48
C GLY A 34 -2.33 9.81 -2.59
N LEU A 35 -2.11 9.80 -1.26
CA LEU A 35 -2.87 8.95 -0.34
C LEU A 35 -4.40 9.16 -0.39
N THR A 36 -4.88 10.28 -0.93
CA THR A 36 -6.31 10.48 -1.21
C THR A 36 -6.89 9.47 -2.21
N HIS A 37 -6.03 8.78 -2.99
CA HIS A 37 -6.44 7.67 -3.85
C HIS A 37 -7.04 6.50 -3.07
N LEU A 38 -6.86 6.47 -1.73
CA LEU A 38 -7.53 5.51 -0.84
C LEU A 38 -9.06 5.45 -1.04
N LEU A 39 -9.68 6.55 -1.48
CA LEU A 39 -11.11 6.61 -1.75
C LEU A 39 -11.56 5.64 -2.85
N PHE A 40 -10.66 5.28 -3.78
CA PHE A 40 -10.95 4.44 -4.94
C PHE A 40 -10.46 3.00 -4.80
N LEU A 41 -9.84 2.66 -3.67
CA LEU A 41 -9.38 1.30 -3.40
C LEU A 41 -10.57 0.36 -3.15
N PRO A 42 -10.38 -0.95 -3.38
CA PRO A 42 -11.38 -1.94 -3.02
C PRO A 42 -11.55 -2.03 -1.51
N ASP A 43 -12.71 -2.51 -1.06
CA ASP A 43 -13.08 -2.49 0.38
C ASP A 43 -12.16 -3.34 1.26
N TRP A 44 -11.49 -4.34 0.69
CA TRP A 44 -10.54 -5.19 1.40
C TRP A 44 -9.13 -4.58 1.52
N ALA A 45 -8.88 -3.43 0.89
CA ALA A 45 -7.54 -2.89 0.75
C ALA A 45 -6.95 -2.39 2.07
N VAL A 46 -5.62 -2.35 2.08
CA VAL A 46 -4.81 -1.86 3.19
C VAL A 46 -4.02 -0.63 2.76
N ILE A 47 -4.09 0.43 3.56
CA ILE A 47 -3.22 1.61 3.44
C ILE A 47 -2.01 1.42 4.35
N PHE A 48 -0.80 1.60 3.82
CA PHE A 48 0.39 1.80 4.63
C PHE A 48 0.94 3.21 4.39
N GLU A 49 0.78 4.08 5.40
CA GLU A 49 1.40 5.41 5.41
C GLU A 49 2.82 5.31 5.97
N LEU A 50 3.81 5.33 5.05
CA LEU A 50 5.24 5.26 5.34
C LEU A 50 5.74 6.42 6.19
N TYR A 51 5.15 7.60 6.01
CA TYR A 51 5.45 8.74 6.86
C TYR A 51 4.25 9.66 6.89
N ASN A 52 3.77 9.97 8.10
CA ASN A 52 2.57 10.75 8.35
C ASN A 52 2.83 12.23 8.61
N CYS A 53 4.07 12.71 8.41
CA CYS A 53 4.45 14.10 8.71
C CYS A 53 4.21 14.53 10.17
N GLY A 54 4.10 13.56 11.10
CA GLY A 54 3.76 13.84 12.50
C GLY A 54 2.25 14.01 12.75
N ASP A 55 1.40 13.81 11.74
CA ASP A 55 -0.05 13.85 11.84
C ASP A 55 -0.66 12.54 11.33
N ALA A 56 -0.68 11.54 12.21
CA ALA A 56 -1.25 10.22 11.89
C ALA A 56 -2.77 10.26 11.64
N ASN A 57 -3.48 11.20 12.27
CA ASN A 57 -4.94 11.20 12.28
C ASN A 57 -5.52 11.51 10.91
N CYS A 58 -4.86 12.36 10.11
CA CYS A 58 -5.38 12.82 8.83
C CYS A 58 -5.80 11.68 7.89
N TYR A 59 -4.88 10.77 7.54
CA TYR A 59 -5.19 9.65 6.66
C TYR A 59 -5.71 8.43 7.41
N GLN A 60 -5.40 8.27 8.70
CA GLN A 60 -6.02 7.23 9.52
C GLN A 60 -7.54 7.41 9.62
N ASP A 61 -8.01 8.63 9.87
CA ASP A 61 -9.44 8.94 9.93
C ASP A 61 -10.11 8.74 8.57
N LEU A 62 -9.44 9.16 7.50
CA LEU A 62 -9.97 8.97 6.16
C LEU A 62 -10.07 7.49 5.78
N ALA A 63 -9.05 6.69 6.09
CA ALA A 63 -9.07 5.23 5.91
C ALA A 63 -10.19 4.58 6.74
N ARG A 64 -10.34 4.98 8.01
CA ARG A 64 -11.43 4.52 8.88
C ARG A 64 -12.81 4.84 8.30
N LEU A 65 -13.01 6.05 7.78
CA LEU A 65 -14.28 6.46 7.16
C LEU A 65 -14.57 5.68 5.87
N ARG A 66 -13.54 5.37 5.08
CA ARG A 66 -13.67 4.53 3.87
C ARG A 66 -13.86 3.04 4.19
N GLY A 67 -13.56 2.62 5.43
CA GLY A 67 -13.63 1.23 5.88
C GLY A 67 -12.36 0.42 5.58
N LEU A 68 -11.23 1.08 5.32
CA LEU A 68 -9.96 0.43 4.99
C LEU A 68 -9.11 0.19 6.23
N LYS A 69 -8.32 -0.90 6.21
CA LYS A 69 -7.28 -1.13 7.21
C LYS A 69 -6.15 -0.12 6.99
N TYR A 70 -5.80 0.60 8.06
CA TYR A 70 -4.67 1.53 8.07
C TYR A 70 -3.49 0.93 8.87
N LEU A 71 -2.30 1.05 8.31
CA LEU A 71 -1.02 0.67 8.90
C LEU A 71 -0.05 1.86 8.85
N THR A 72 0.77 1.96 9.88
CA THR A 72 1.98 2.79 9.93
C THR A 72 3.00 2.14 10.86
N TRP A 73 4.15 2.76 11.07
CA TRP A 73 5.22 2.23 11.93
C TRP A 73 4.73 2.01 13.37
N ARG A 74 5.07 0.85 13.93
CA ARG A 74 4.89 0.54 15.35
C ARG A 74 5.96 1.25 16.17
N ASP A 75 7.16 1.37 15.61
CA ASP A 75 8.29 2.09 16.19
C ASP A 75 8.82 3.15 15.21
N LEU A 76 8.50 4.42 15.49
CA LEU A 76 8.93 5.56 14.65
C LEU A 76 10.45 5.76 14.64
N SER A 77 11.20 5.24 15.62
CA SER A 77 12.66 5.32 15.61
C SER A 77 13.29 4.53 14.45
N LYS A 78 12.52 3.62 13.84
CA LYS A 78 12.91 2.82 12.69
C LYS A 78 12.71 3.52 11.35
N LEU A 79 12.27 4.77 11.37
CA LEU A 79 12.17 5.65 10.23
C LEU A 79 13.05 6.87 10.45
N THR A 80 14.07 7.04 9.61
CA THR A 80 15.05 8.13 9.75
C THR A 80 15.07 9.01 8.50
N PRO A 81 14.94 10.34 8.64
CA PRO A 81 15.10 11.25 7.52
C PRO A 81 16.58 11.29 7.10
N GLU A 82 16.83 11.45 5.80
CA GLU A 82 18.19 11.59 5.27
C GLU A 82 18.77 12.99 5.51
N ASP A 83 17.93 14.01 5.49
CA ASP A 83 18.27 15.40 5.81
C ASP A 83 17.06 16.17 6.39
N GLU A 84 17.20 17.48 6.62
CA GLU A 84 16.12 18.32 7.12
C GLU A 84 15.00 18.59 6.06
N GLY A 85 15.22 18.16 4.82
CA GLY A 85 14.41 18.47 3.64
C GLY A 85 14.70 19.86 3.11
N HIS A 86 14.79 20.03 1.80
CA HIS A 86 15.11 21.32 1.19
C HIS A 86 14.05 21.71 0.16
N HIS A 87 13.19 22.68 0.49
CA HIS A 87 12.29 23.29 -0.48
C HIS A 87 12.98 24.48 -1.17
N PRO A 88 12.92 24.61 -2.52
CA PRO A 88 13.56 25.72 -3.24
C PRO A 88 13.19 27.11 -2.73
N ASP A 89 11.93 27.29 -2.29
CA ASP A 89 11.37 28.59 -1.89
C ASP A 89 10.84 28.67 -0.44
N GLY A 90 11.06 27.65 0.41
CA GLY A 90 10.21 27.46 1.61
C GLY A 90 10.87 26.95 2.90
N GLY A 91 12.19 26.80 2.95
CA GLY A 91 12.88 26.28 4.14
C GLY A 91 12.72 24.77 4.35
N ALA A 92 13.21 24.29 5.49
CA ALA A 92 13.24 22.87 5.80
C ALA A 92 11.85 22.31 6.10
N HIS A 93 11.45 21.28 5.36
CA HIS A 93 10.17 20.62 5.58
C HIS A 93 10.33 19.11 5.36
N LYS A 94 9.88 18.32 6.34
CA LYS A 94 9.99 16.85 6.40
C LYS A 94 9.30 16.10 5.24
N LYS A 95 8.61 16.83 4.37
CA LYS A 95 7.97 16.34 3.14
C LYS A 95 8.96 16.22 1.97
N PHE A 96 10.08 16.96 2.01
CA PHE A 96 11.04 17.08 0.91
C PHE A 96 12.39 16.43 1.25
N THR A 97 12.37 15.35 2.05
CA THR A 97 13.55 14.53 2.34
C THR A 97 13.26 13.07 2.01
N ASN A 98 14.32 12.33 1.70
CA ASN A 98 14.24 10.87 1.61
C ASN A 98 14.23 10.27 3.01
N TYR A 99 13.68 9.07 3.12
CA TYR A 99 13.65 8.32 4.36
C TYR A 99 14.38 7.00 4.21
N LYS A 100 15.20 6.67 5.20
CA LYS A 100 15.72 5.33 5.44
C LYS A 100 14.81 4.65 6.46
N PHE A 101 14.60 3.36 6.31
CA PHE A 101 13.72 2.63 7.20
C PHE A 101 14.19 1.20 7.48
N ASN A 102 13.74 0.63 8.60
CA ASN A 102 13.99 -0.75 8.95
C ASN A 102 13.19 -1.70 8.04
N VAL A 103 13.89 -2.57 7.32
CA VAL A 103 13.30 -3.50 6.35
C VAL A 103 12.47 -4.58 7.04
N ASP A 104 12.90 -5.07 8.20
CA ASP A 104 12.22 -6.17 8.88
C ASP A 104 10.81 -5.77 9.37
N GLU A 105 10.69 -4.58 9.97
CA GLU A 105 9.38 -4.06 10.38
C GLU A 105 8.51 -3.70 9.17
N PHE A 106 9.09 -3.14 8.11
CA PHE A 106 8.38 -2.91 6.86
C PHE A 106 7.76 -4.21 6.32
N LEU A 107 8.55 -5.28 6.20
CA LEU A 107 8.07 -6.57 5.72
C LEU A 107 7.04 -7.21 6.65
N ALA A 108 7.20 -7.07 7.97
CA ALA A 108 6.24 -7.56 8.94
C ALA A 108 4.88 -6.85 8.83
N LEU A 109 4.88 -5.52 8.64
CA LEU A 109 3.66 -4.74 8.44
C LEU A 109 2.99 -5.04 7.10
N VAL A 110 3.75 -5.14 6.01
CA VAL A 110 3.22 -5.53 4.69
C VAL A 110 2.63 -6.93 4.73
N SER A 111 3.26 -7.86 5.45
CA SER A 111 2.75 -9.22 5.64
C SER A 111 1.45 -9.24 6.46
N GLU A 112 1.33 -8.40 7.50
CA GLU A 112 0.07 -8.20 8.22
C GLU A 112 -1.03 -7.69 7.28
N GLY A 113 -0.70 -6.71 6.43
CA GLY A 113 -1.62 -6.19 5.41
C GLY A 113 -2.07 -7.27 4.42
N ALA A 114 -1.14 -8.08 3.91
CA ALA A 114 -1.46 -9.17 3.00
C ALA A 114 -2.38 -10.22 3.66
N ALA A 115 -2.11 -10.58 4.91
CA ALA A 115 -2.96 -11.50 5.66
C ALA A 115 -4.37 -10.93 5.86
N HIS A 116 -4.50 -9.63 6.13
CA HIS A 116 -5.80 -8.95 6.23
C HIS A 116 -6.59 -9.08 4.92
N VAL A 117 -5.98 -8.73 3.78
CA VAL A 117 -6.59 -8.84 2.44
C VAL A 117 -7.06 -10.27 2.18
N MET A 118 -6.18 -11.25 2.36
CA MET A 118 -6.47 -12.66 2.08
C MET A 118 -7.57 -13.25 2.97
N SER A 119 -7.76 -12.69 4.17
CA SER A 119 -8.82 -13.09 5.09
C SER A 119 -10.17 -12.47 4.79
N HIS A 120 -10.22 -11.38 4.00
CA HIS A 120 -11.43 -10.62 3.73
C HIS A 120 -12.41 -11.39 2.84
N GLU A 121 -13.68 -11.43 3.23
CA GLU A 121 -14.72 -12.22 2.55
C GLU A 121 -14.88 -11.83 1.07
N SER A 122 -15.04 -10.53 0.78
CA SER A 122 -15.17 -10.02 -0.59
C SER A 122 -13.98 -10.40 -1.50
N TRP A 123 -12.76 -10.38 -0.97
CA TRP A 123 -11.57 -10.77 -1.72
C TRP A 123 -11.58 -12.27 -2.04
N ARG A 124 -11.94 -13.10 -1.06
CA ARG A 124 -12.04 -14.56 -1.21
C ARG A 124 -13.15 -14.97 -2.17
N ASN A 125 -14.27 -14.25 -2.19
CA ASN A 125 -15.37 -14.49 -3.11
C ASN A 125 -14.97 -14.16 -4.56
N LEU A 126 -14.11 -13.16 -4.76
CA LEU A 126 -13.58 -12.80 -6.08
C LEU A 126 -12.46 -13.75 -6.55
N HIS A 127 -11.69 -14.31 -5.61
CA HIS A 127 -10.58 -15.22 -5.87
C HIS A 127 -10.82 -16.58 -5.19
N PRO A 128 -11.82 -17.37 -5.66
CA PRO A 128 -12.07 -18.67 -5.08
C PRO A 128 -10.84 -19.58 -5.26
N PRO A 129 -10.55 -20.48 -4.31
CA PRO A 129 -9.51 -21.48 -4.49
C PRO A 129 -9.72 -22.23 -5.81
N ILE A 130 -8.65 -22.47 -6.55
CA ILE A 130 -8.71 -23.31 -7.75
C ILE A 130 -9.13 -24.71 -7.29
N THR A 131 -10.39 -25.07 -7.49
CA THR A 131 -10.84 -26.45 -7.42
C THR A 131 -10.33 -27.15 -8.68
N LEU A 132 -9.20 -27.85 -8.55
CA LEU A 132 -8.79 -28.79 -9.58
C LEU A 132 -9.85 -29.89 -9.63
N SER A 133 -10.66 -29.91 -10.69
CA SER A 133 -11.44 -31.09 -11.02
C SER A 133 -10.47 -32.26 -11.16
N PRO A 134 -10.78 -33.45 -10.61
CA PRO A 134 -9.96 -34.62 -10.86
C PRO A 134 -9.80 -34.82 -12.38
N PRO A 135 -8.63 -35.24 -12.86
CA PRO A 135 -8.42 -35.47 -14.29
C PRO A 135 -9.50 -36.42 -14.80
N PRO A 136 -9.99 -36.23 -16.04
CA PRO A 136 -10.96 -37.14 -16.63
C PRO A 136 -10.42 -38.57 -16.51
N ARG A 137 -11.11 -39.42 -15.75
CA ARG A 137 -11.01 -40.86 -15.91
C ARG A 137 -11.59 -41.10 -17.28
N ASP A 138 -10.72 -41.22 -18.28
CA ASP A 138 -10.92 -41.86 -19.59
C ASP A 138 -9.86 -41.36 -20.57
N ARG A 139 -8.62 -41.81 -20.35
CA ARG A 139 -7.72 -42.14 -21.46
C ARG A 139 -7.17 -43.52 -21.15
N GLN A 140 -8.00 -44.54 -21.43
CA GLN A 140 -7.44 -45.86 -21.66
C GLN A 140 -6.50 -45.73 -22.85
N GLU A 141 -5.26 -46.15 -22.62
CA GLU A 141 -4.18 -46.19 -23.60
C GLU A 141 -4.66 -46.95 -24.85
N LEU A 142 -4.43 -46.35 -26.01
CA LEU A 142 -4.39 -47.03 -27.31
C LEU A 142 -2.93 -47.17 -27.72
#